data_AF-A0A967SUZ3-F1
#
_entry.id   AF-A0A967SUZ3-F1
#
_cell.length_a   1.000
_cell.length_b   1.000
_cell.length_c   1.000
_cell.angle_alpha   90.00
_cell.angle_beta   90.00
_cell.angle_gamma   90.00
#
_symmetry.space_group_name_H-M   'P 1'
#
loop_
_entity.id
_entity.type
_entity.pdbx_description
1 polymer ?
#
loop_
_entity_poly.entity_id
_entity_poly.type
_entity_poly.pdbx_seq_one_letter_code
_entity_poly.pdbx_strand_id
1 'polypeptide(L)'
;RLTCVMDEDERTVIAVRARELGRKGVVVGDRVGLVGDTSGSEGTLARIVRVEKRTTALRRTADDDDPVERVIVANADQLVIVTSVADPPPRPRLIDR
;
A
#
# COMPACT_ATOMS: atom_id res chain seq x y z
N ARG A 1 7.00 -3.93 10.51
CA ARG A 1 7.62 -2.62 10.27
C ARG A 1 7.23 -2.20 8.86
N LEU A 2 6.95 -0.91 8.65
CA LEU A 2 6.65 -0.34 7.35
C LEU A 2 7.65 0.78 7.05
N THR A 3 7.90 0.99 5.78
CA THR A 3 8.70 2.10 5.28
C THR A 3 7.74 3.19 4.82
N CYS A 4 7.92 4.39 5.35
CA CYS A 4 7.16 5.58 4.95
C CYS A 4 8.11 6.56 4.27
N VAL A 5 7.58 7.30 3.31
CA VAL A 5 8.28 8.39 2.62
C VAL A 5 7.63 9.69 3.06
N MET A 6 8.43 10.68 3.44
CA MET A 6 7.95 12.01 3.80
C MET A 6 7.61 12.80 2.53
N ASP A 7 6.44 13.44 2.50
CA ASP A 7 5.94 14.17 1.32
C ASP A 7 6.80 15.40 0.96
N GLU A 8 7.50 16.00 1.93
CA GLU A 8 8.24 17.26 1.74
C GLU A 8 9.62 17.07 1.10
N ASP A 9 10.32 15.99 1.45
CA ASP A 9 11.74 15.80 1.12
C ASP A 9 12.09 14.36 0.72
N GLU A 10 11.08 13.53 0.43
CA GLU A 10 11.20 12.12 0.04
C GLU A 10 12.00 11.25 1.02
N ARG A 11 12.18 11.74 2.25
CA ARG A 11 12.96 11.04 3.25
C ARG A 11 12.29 9.76 3.68
N THR A 12 13.09 8.71 3.78
CA THR A 12 12.63 7.41 4.24
C THR A 12 12.63 7.32 5.77
N VAL A 13 11.53 6.85 6.34
CA VAL A 13 11.35 6.65 7.78
C VAL A 13 10.83 5.23 8.04
N ILE A 14 11.44 4.54 9.01
CA ILE A 14 10.91 3.25 9.48
C ILE A 14 9.84 3.49 10.54
N ALA A 15 8.67 2.90 10.34
CA ALA A 15 7.55 3.06 11.23
C ALA A 15 6.90 1.73 11.64
N VAL A 16 6.21 1.76 12.78
CA VAL A 16 5.32 0.68 13.23
C VAL A 16 3.90 1.19 13.34
N ARG A 17 2.92 0.31 13.16
CA ARG A 17 1.51 0.67 13.35
C ARG A 17 1.20 0.82 14.83
N ALA A 18 0.48 1.87 15.19
CA ALA A 18 -0.15 2.00 16.50
C ALA A 18 -1.18 0.87 16.71
N ARG A 19 -1.40 0.46 17.97
CA ARG A 19 -2.32 -0.65 18.30
C ARG A 19 -3.78 -0.25 18.01
N GLU A 20 -4.05 1.04 18.11
CA GLU A 20 -5.34 1.71 17.98
C GLU A 20 -5.87 1.71 16.54
N LEU A 21 -4.99 1.55 15.54
CA LEU A 21 -5.40 1.39 14.12
C LEU A 21 -6.16 0.08 13.84
N GLY A 22 -6.15 -0.85 14.80
CA GLY A 22 -6.88 -2.10 14.72
C GLY A 22 -6.43 -3.01 13.56
N ARG A 23 -7.37 -3.84 13.09
CA ARG A 23 -7.14 -4.85 12.04
C ARG A 23 -7.14 -4.25 10.63
N LYS A 24 -7.56 -3.00 10.44
CA LYS A 24 -7.48 -2.35 9.13
C LYS A 24 -6.00 -2.17 8.79
N GLY A 25 -5.55 -2.90 7.77
CA GLY A 25 -4.16 -2.89 7.33
C GLY A 25 -3.80 -1.55 6.69
N VAL A 26 -2.62 -1.03 7.05
CA VAL A 26 -1.90 -0.05 6.22
C VAL A 26 -1.39 -0.81 5.01
N VAL A 27 -1.64 -0.28 3.82
CA VAL A 27 -1.21 -0.87 2.55
C VAL A 27 -0.27 0.09 1.82
N VAL A 28 0.37 -0.40 0.77
CA VAL A 28 1.20 0.47 -0.09
C VAL A 28 0.34 1.57 -0.71
N GLY A 29 0.85 2.79 -0.69
CA GLY A 29 0.17 3.98 -1.21
C GLY A 29 -0.77 4.67 -0.22
N ASP A 30 -0.98 4.13 1.00
CA ASP A 30 -1.70 4.87 2.04
C ASP A 30 -0.93 6.14 2.44
N ARG A 31 -1.64 7.27 2.46
CA ARG A 31 -1.17 8.48 3.16
C ARG A 31 -1.41 8.30 4.65
N VAL A 32 -0.41 8.57 5.46
CA VAL A 32 -0.45 8.26 6.89
C VAL A 32 0.06 9.41 7.75
N GLY A 33 -0.51 9.51 8.95
CA GLY A 33 0.06 10.38 9.99
C GLY A 33 1.11 9.63 10.79
N LEU A 34 2.30 10.21 10.89
CA LEU A 34 3.41 9.71 11.69
C LEU A 34 3.60 10.55 12.96
N VAL A 35 4.02 9.88 14.04
CA VAL A 35 4.51 10.52 15.26
C VAL A 35 5.82 9.86 15.72
N GLY A 36 6.56 10.55 16.57
CA GLY A 36 7.87 10.09 17.05
C GLY A 36 9.00 10.63 16.18
N ASP A 37 10.10 9.89 16.12
CA ASP A 37 11.29 10.30 15.37
C ASP A 37 11.12 10.02 13.86
N THR A 38 10.97 11.09 13.08
CA THR A 38 10.87 11.06 11.61
C THR A 38 12.15 11.54 10.93
N SER A 39 13.28 11.57 11.66
CA SER A 39 14.58 11.97 11.10
C SER A 39 15.10 11.00 10.04
N GLY A 40 14.67 9.73 10.05
CA GLY A 40 15.16 8.69 9.14
C GLY A 40 16.57 8.19 9.49
N SER A 41 17.15 8.65 10.60
CA SER A 41 18.47 8.21 11.06
C SER A 41 18.45 6.73 11.45
N GLU A 42 19.60 6.07 11.35
CA GLU A 42 19.72 4.66 11.73
C GLU A 42 19.29 4.44 13.20
N GLY A 43 18.54 3.38 13.45
CA GLY A 43 18.02 3.06 14.78
C GLY A 43 16.78 3.85 15.23
N THR A 44 16.35 4.85 14.46
CA THR A 44 15.13 5.62 14.76
C THR A 44 13.87 4.85 14.37
N LEU A 45 12.76 5.15 15.06
CA LEU A 45 11.49 4.46 14.84
C LEU A 45 10.31 5.41 15.06
N ALA A 46 9.53 5.62 14.00
CA ALA A 46 8.27 6.34 14.05
C ALA A 46 7.08 5.41 14.32
N ARG A 47 5.91 6.01 14.55
CA ARG A 47 4.64 5.29 14.69
C ARG A 47 3.57 5.88 13.76
N ILE A 48 2.93 5.01 13.00
CA ILE A 48 1.74 5.33 12.22
C ILE A 48 0.56 5.38 13.18
N VAL A 49 -0.09 6.53 13.30
CA VAL A 49 -1.23 6.74 14.22
C VAL A 49 -2.57 6.85 13.52
N ARG A 50 -2.57 7.21 12.22
CA ARG A 50 -3.77 7.32 11.40
C ARG A 50 -3.47 7.00 9.94
N VAL A 51 -4.48 6.53 9.23
CA VAL A 51 -4.49 6.37 7.77
C VAL A 51 -5.49 7.38 7.23
N GLU A 52 -5.05 8.22 6.30
CA GLU A 52 -5.91 9.20 5.66
C GLU A 52 -6.94 8.52 4.74
N LYS A 53 -8.01 9.25 4.38
CA LYS A 53 -9.04 8.71 3.49
C LYS A 53 -8.43 8.35 2.13
N ARG A 54 -8.62 7.10 1.73
CA ARG A 54 -8.22 6.60 0.40
C ARG A 54 -9.07 7.24 -0.70
N THR A 55 -8.42 7.71 -1.74
CA THR A 55 -9.05 8.22 -2.97
C THR A 55 -9.43 7.08 -3.90
N THR A 56 -8.54 6.09 -4.03
CA THR A 56 -8.74 4.86 -4.79
C THR A 56 -8.25 3.65 -3.97
N ALA A 57 -8.73 2.45 -4.32
CA ALA A 57 -8.30 1.22 -3.66
C ALA A 57 -8.35 0.03 -4.64
N LEU A 58 -7.23 -0.66 -4.82
CA LEU A 58 -7.16 -1.94 -5.51
C LEU A 58 -7.38 -3.07 -4.51
N ARG A 59 -8.34 -3.95 -4.82
CA ARG A 59 -8.79 -5.02 -3.92
C ARG A 59 -8.52 -6.38 -4.56
N ARG A 60 -8.20 -7.36 -3.72
CA ARG A 60 -8.13 -8.77 -4.08
C ARG A 60 -9.09 -9.56 -3.20
N THR A 61 -9.93 -10.38 -3.81
CA THR A 61 -10.73 -11.39 -3.11
C THR A 61 -9.79 -12.46 -2.56
N ALA A 62 -9.94 -12.83 -1.29
CA ALA A 62 -9.23 -13.98 -0.76
C ALA A 62 -9.81 -15.26 -1.41
N ASP A 63 -8.97 -16.22 -1.74
CA ASP A 63 -9.41 -17.46 -2.40
C ASP A 63 -10.37 -18.27 -1.48
N ASP A 64 -11.39 -18.85 -2.14
CA ASP A 64 -12.51 -19.76 -1.80
C ASP A 64 -13.13 -19.89 -0.39
N ASP A 65 -12.52 -19.47 0.72
CA ASP A 65 -13.12 -19.64 2.08
C ASP A 65 -13.36 -18.34 2.88
N ASP A 66 -12.83 -17.21 2.41
CA ASP A 66 -12.99 -15.89 3.08
C ASP A 66 -13.55 -14.87 2.07
N PRO A 67 -14.85 -14.50 2.16
CA PRO A 67 -15.47 -13.56 1.22
C PRO A 67 -14.97 -12.11 1.38
N VAL A 68 -14.04 -11.86 2.31
CA VAL A 68 -13.55 -10.51 2.58
C VAL A 68 -12.51 -10.11 1.52
N GLU A 69 -12.91 -9.17 0.67
CA GLU A 69 -11.98 -8.42 -0.17
C GLU A 69 -10.98 -7.64 0.67
N ARG A 70 -9.69 -7.82 0.39
CA ARG A 70 -8.59 -7.11 1.06
C ARG A 70 -8.03 -6.07 0.12
N VAL A 71 -7.87 -4.85 0.63
CA VAL A 71 -7.14 -3.81 -0.10
C VAL A 71 -5.66 -4.21 -0.14
N ILE A 72 -5.06 -4.14 -1.33
CA ILE A 72 -3.65 -4.45 -1.54
C ILE A 72 -2.84 -3.20 -1.93
N VAL A 73 -3.46 -2.23 -2.60
CA VAL A 73 -2.87 -0.93 -2.97
C VAL A 73 -3.90 0.16 -2.74
N ALA A 74 -3.47 1.31 -2.23
CA ALA A 74 -4.29 2.50 -2.05
C ALA A 74 -3.76 3.66 -2.90
N ASN A 75 -4.65 4.58 -3.29
CA ASN A 75 -4.31 5.85 -3.94
C ASN A 75 -3.51 5.73 -5.26
N ALA A 76 -3.53 4.57 -5.92
CA ALA A 76 -3.05 4.44 -7.28
C ALA A 76 -4.09 5.01 -8.25
N ASP A 77 -3.68 5.93 -9.11
CA ASP A 77 -4.50 6.60 -10.13
C ASP A 77 -4.34 5.97 -11.52
N GLN A 78 -3.23 5.26 -11.76
CA GLN A 78 -2.95 4.57 -13.01
C GLN A 78 -2.72 3.07 -12.79
N LEU A 79 -3.38 2.24 -13.62
CA LEU A 79 -3.14 0.80 -13.71
C LEU A 79 -2.48 0.50 -15.06
N VAL A 80 -1.34 -0.18 -15.03
CA VAL A 80 -0.62 -0.58 -16.25
C VAL A 80 -0.69 -2.09 -16.41
N ILE A 81 -1.36 -2.54 -17.48
CA ILE A 81 -1.42 -3.96 -17.85
C ILE A 81 -0.27 -4.22 -18.83
N VAL A 82 0.68 -5.08 -18.42
CA VAL A 82 1.84 -5.45 -19.23
C VAL A 82 1.63 -6.87 -19.76
N THR A 83 1.73 -7.04 -21.08
CA THR A 83 1.66 -8.35 -21.74
C THR A 83 2.77 -8.49 -22.78
N SER A 84 3.18 -9.74 -23.06
CA SER A 84 4.19 -10.05 -24.07
C SER A 84 3.50 -10.37 -25.39
N VAL A 85 4.12 -9.98 -26.51
CA VAL A 85 3.67 -10.38 -27.85
C VAL A 85 4.22 -11.75 -28.25
N ALA A 86 5.25 -12.24 -27.57
CA ALA A 86 5.99 -13.43 -27.96
C ALA A 86 5.80 -14.58 -26.95
N ASP A 87 6.31 -14.42 -25.73
CA ASP A 87 6.25 -15.44 -24.69
C ASP A 87 5.93 -14.82 -23.32
N PRO A 88 4.82 -15.22 -22.66
CA PRO A 88 3.72 -15.99 -23.24
C PRO A 88 2.99 -15.18 -24.34
N PRO A 89 2.37 -15.82 -25.36
CA PRO A 89 1.53 -15.12 -26.32
C PRO A 89 0.40 -14.34 -25.63
N PRO A 90 -0.01 -13.20 -26.18
CA PRO A 90 -1.01 -12.34 -25.55
C PRO A 90 -2.35 -13.06 -25.46
N ARG A 91 -3.00 -12.95 -24.30
CA ARG A 91 -4.32 -13.53 -24.04
C ARG A 91 -5.35 -12.39 -24.00
N PRO A 92 -6.15 -12.15 -25.05
CA PRO A 92 -7.06 -11.00 -25.09
C PRO A 92 -7.99 -10.90 -23.87
N ARG A 93 -8.51 -12.06 -23.42
CA ARG A 93 -9.40 -12.15 -22.23
C ARG A 93 -8.75 -11.75 -20.90
N LEU A 94 -7.43 -11.58 -20.85
CA LEU A 94 -6.74 -11.08 -19.66
C LEU A 94 -6.83 -9.55 -19.55
N ILE A 95 -6.91 -8.84 -20.67
CA ILE A 95 -6.91 -7.38 -20.71
C ILE A 95 -8.33 -6.84 -20.53
N ASP A 96 -9.32 -7.52 -21.11
CA ASP A 96 -10.72 -7.07 -21.11
C ASP A 96 -11.47 -7.34 -19.78
N ARG A 97 -10.83 -8.00 -18.81
CA ARG A 97 -11.41 -8.37 -17.51
C ARG A 97 -11.03 -7.39 -16.41
#